data_AF-A0A5D2G8J0-F1
#
_entry.id   AF-A0A5D2G8J0-F1
#
_cell.length_a   1.000
_cell.length_b   1.000
_cell.length_c   1.000
_cell.angle_alpha   90.00
_cell.angle_beta   90.00
_cell.angle_gamma   90.00
#
_symmetry.space_group_name_H-M   'P 1'
#
loop_
_entity.id
_entity.type
_entity.pdbx_description
1 polymer ?
#
loop_
_entity_poly.entity_id
_entity_poly.type
_entity_poly.pdbx_seq_one_letter_code
_entity_poly.pdbx_strand_id
1 'polypeptide(L)'
;MASSSPRTVEEIFKDYNARHSALVRALTYDVDDFYSQCDPDKENLCLYGHPNEAWEVALPAEEVPPELPEPALGINFARDGMNRKDWLSLVAVHSDCWLLSVAFYFGARLNRNERKRLFSMINDLPTIFEVVTGRKQVKDKPTVESGSKSRNSTKRSLDGQPRNNPKIADNSYKEDEEEQGDTFCGICGGGYNSDEFWIGCDNCERWYHGKCVKITPAKAEMIKFYNCPLCQKKVRQ
;
A
#
# COMPACT_ATOMS: atom_id res chain seq x y z
N MET A 1 1.40 23.03 24.83
CA MET A 1 2.68 22.44 24.36
C MET A 1 2.44 21.99 22.94
N ALA A 2 3.20 22.46 21.96
CA ALA A 2 3.06 22.01 20.58
C ALA A 2 3.35 20.50 20.55
N SER A 3 2.35 19.70 20.18
CA SER A 3 2.55 18.27 19.96
C SER A 3 3.57 18.10 18.84
N SER A 4 4.68 17.42 19.11
CA SER A 4 5.66 17.13 18.07
C SER A 4 5.01 16.30 16.97
N SER A 5 5.28 16.63 15.70
CA SER A 5 4.79 15.86 14.56
C SER A 5 5.24 14.39 14.66
N PRO A 6 4.38 13.40 14.33
CA PRO A 6 4.73 11.98 14.34
C PRO A 6 5.95 11.67 13.47
N ARG A 7 6.88 10.81 13.93
CA ARG A 7 8.11 10.49 13.16
C ARG A 7 8.38 9.00 13.01
N THR A 8 7.88 8.18 13.92
CA THR A 8 8.00 6.71 13.85
C THR A 8 6.79 6.08 13.17
N VAL A 9 6.93 4.84 12.67
CA VAL A 9 5.82 4.09 12.06
C VAL A 9 4.64 4.00 13.03
N GLU A 10 4.89 3.71 14.31
CA GLU A 10 3.87 3.57 15.34
C GLU A 10 3.17 4.89 15.66
N GLU A 11 3.90 6.00 15.75
CA GLU A 11 3.31 7.32 15.98
C GLU A 11 2.46 7.77 14.79
N ILE A 12 2.95 7.56 13.57
CA ILE A 12 2.23 7.92 12.34
C ILE A 12 0.96 7.08 12.21
N PHE A 13 1.04 5.77 12.48
CA PHE A 13 -0.14 4.92 12.48
C PHE A 13 -1.13 5.31 13.58
N LYS A 14 -0.66 5.70 14.76
CA LYS A 14 -1.51 6.19 15.84
C LYS A 14 -2.26 7.47 15.43
N ASP A 15 -1.57 8.41 14.79
CA ASP A 15 -2.19 9.63 14.23
C ASP A 15 -3.23 9.25 13.16
N TYR A 16 -2.86 8.40 12.19
CA TYR A 16 -3.78 7.89 11.16
C TYR A 16 -5.04 7.27 11.77
N ASN A 17 -4.89 6.35 12.74
CA ASN A 17 -6.00 5.62 13.33
C ASN A 17 -6.95 6.54 14.13
N ALA A 18 -6.42 7.56 14.80
CA ALA A 18 -7.24 8.54 15.50
C ALA A 18 -8.08 9.39 14.54
N ARG A 19 -7.46 9.87 13.45
CA ARG A 19 -8.17 10.62 12.39
C ARG A 19 -9.18 9.74 11.65
N HIS A 20 -8.80 8.49 11.33
CA HIS A 20 -9.70 7.49 10.75
C HIS A 20 -10.94 7.27 11.62
N SER A 21 -10.74 7.07 12.93
CA SER A 21 -11.85 6.91 13.89
C SER A 21 -12.77 8.12 13.94
N ALA A 22 -12.19 9.34 13.86
CA ALA A 22 -12.97 10.57 13.80
C ALA A 22 -13.86 10.64 12.55
N LEU A 23 -13.29 10.35 11.38
CA LEU A 23 -14.00 10.40 10.11
C LEU A 23 -15.04 9.30 9.98
N VAL A 24 -14.75 8.09 10.46
CA VAL A 24 -15.75 7.02 10.58
C VAL A 24 -16.93 7.50 11.42
N ARG A 25 -16.68 8.15 12.56
CA ARG A 25 -17.75 8.67 13.42
C ARG A 25 -18.60 9.72 12.69
N ALA A 26 -17.96 10.69 12.03
CA ALA A 26 -18.64 11.73 11.27
C ALA A 26 -19.58 11.16 10.20
N LEU A 27 -19.14 10.11 9.48
CA LEU A 27 -19.89 9.51 8.38
C LEU A 27 -20.82 8.37 8.81
N THR A 28 -20.88 8.05 10.11
CA THR A 28 -21.75 6.98 10.64
C THR A 28 -22.58 7.46 11.82
N TYR A 29 -22.01 7.52 13.02
CA TYR A 29 -22.72 7.83 14.26
C TYR A 29 -23.23 9.27 14.30
N ASP A 30 -22.43 10.22 13.80
CA ASP A 30 -22.74 11.65 13.82
C ASP A 30 -23.24 12.15 12.45
N VAL A 31 -23.70 11.25 11.59
CA VAL A 31 -23.98 11.53 10.17
C VAL A 31 -25.06 12.59 9.94
N ASP A 32 -25.99 12.77 10.87
CA ASP A 32 -27.01 13.83 10.79
C ASP A 32 -26.43 15.19 11.15
N ASP A 33 -25.55 15.26 12.17
CA ASP A 33 -24.85 16.50 12.53
C ASP A 33 -23.91 16.93 11.40
N PHE A 34 -23.06 16.00 10.92
CA PHE A 34 -22.19 16.22 9.77
C PHE A 34 -22.97 16.71 8.52
N TYR A 35 -24.07 16.04 8.18
CA TYR A 35 -24.90 16.42 7.02
C TYR A 35 -25.48 17.84 7.17
N SER A 36 -25.89 18.21 8.39
CA SER A 36 -26.44 19.54 8.69
C SER A 36 -25.39 20.66 8.58
N GLN A 37 -24.11 20.37 8.90
CA GLN A 37 -23.03 21.34 8.82
C GLN A 37 -22.56 21.59 7.38
N CYS A 38 -22.69 20.59 6.49
CA CYS A 38 -22.34 20.68 5.06
C CYS A 38 -23.39 21.44 4.22
N ASP A 39 -23.66 22.69 4.57
CA ASP A 39 -24.59 23.57 3.87
C ASP A 39 -24.08 23.94 2.45
N PRO A 40 -24.82 23.61 1.36
CA PRO A 40 -24.42 23.93 -0.02
C PRO A 40 -24.35 25.43 -0.33
N ASP A 41 -25.02 26.28 0.47
CA ASP A 41 -25.01 27.74 0.29
C ASP A 41 -23.79 28.39 0.96
N LYS A 42 -23.01 27.64 1.75
CA LYS A 42 -21.72 28.09 2.28
C LYS A 42 -20.62 27.89 1.25
N GLU A 43 -19.46 28.49 1.54
CA GLU A 43 -18.23 28.31 0.75
C GLU A 43 -17.76 26.84 0.69
N ASN A 44 -16.61 26.59 0.06
CA ASN A 44 -16.09 25.26 -0.26
C ASN A 44 -15.56 24.49 0.97
N LEU A 45 -16.48 23.95 1.77
CA LEU A 45 -16.18 23.22 3.01
C LEU A 45 -15.43 21.91 2.76
N CYS A 46 -14.62 21.52 3.75
CA CYS A 46 -13.88 20.28 3.86
C CYS A 46 -14.32 19.50 5.11
N LEU A 47 -14.04 18.19 5.14
CA LEU A 47 -14.14 17.37 6.33
C LEU A 47 -12.74 17.03 6.85
N TYR A 48 -12.44 17.42 8.09
CA TYR A 48 -11.18 17.15 8.77
C TYR A 48 -11.34 16.09 9.86
N GLY A 49 -10.34 15.22 9.97
CA GLY A 49 -10.14 14.33 11.11
C GLY A 49 -8.90 14.74 11.90
N HIS A 50 -9.02 14.85 13.22
CA HIS A 50 -7.98 15.30 14.12
C HIS A 50 -7.37 14.14 14.94
N PRO A 51 -6.11 14.25 15.39
CA PRO A 51 -5.42 13.17 16.10
C PRO A 51 -5.92 12.96 17.54
N ASN A 52 -6.80 13.84 18.03
CA ASN A 52 -7.55 13.67 19.28
C ASN A 52 -8.91 12.98 19.06
N GLU A 53 -9.09 12.36 17.90
CA GLU A 53 -10.33 11.72 17.46
C GLU A 53 -11.50 12.69 17.24
N ALA A 54 -11.30 14.01 17.22
CA ALA A 54 -12.36 14.95 16.82
C ALA A 54 -12.47 15.02 15.29
N TRP A 55 -13.66 15.29 14.77
CA TRP A 55 -13.86 15.66 13.37
C TRP A 55 -14.39 17.10 13.30
N GLU A 56 -14.21 17.75 12.15
CA GLU A 56 -14.62 19.14 11.95
C GLU A 56 -15.00 19.38 10.48
N VAL A 57 -16.06 20.18 10.26
CA VAL A 57 -16.39 20.74 8.95
C VAL A 57 -15.98 22.20 8.93
N ALA A 58 -14.97 22.52 8.12
CA ALA A 58 -14.36 23.85 8.09
C ALA A 58 -13.98 24.25 6.66
N LEU A 59 -13.68 25.55 6.49
CA LEU A 59 -13.02 26.05 5.28
C LEU A 59 -11.58 25.52 5.19
N PRO A 60 -11.00 25.44 3.99
CA PRO A 60 -9.60 25.08 3.84
C PRO A 60 -8.65 26.03 4.58
N ALA A 61 -7.46 25.54 4.90
CA ALA A 61 -6.44 26.38 5.52
C ALA A 61 -6.13 27.61 4.67
N GLU A 62 -6.07 28.79 5.32
CA GLU A 62 -5.72 30.05 4.67
C GLU A 62 -4.22 30.15 4.34
N GLU A 63 -3.38 29.37 5.02
CA GLU A 63 -1.92 29.38 4.84
C GLU A 63 -1.50 28.76 3.51
N VAL A 64 -0.56 29.40 2.81
CA VAL A 64 -0.07 28.95 1.49
C VAL A 64 1.47 28.87 1.49
N PRO A 65 2.07 27.67 1.36
CA PRO A 65 1.42 26.36 1.35
C PRO A 65 0.98 25.90 2.77
N PRO A 66 -0.08 25.08 2.87
CA PRO A 66 -0.53 24.54 4.15
C PRO A 66 0.50 23.54 4.74
N GLU A 67 0.47 23.37 6.06
CA GLU A 67 1.40 22.46 6.76
C GLU A 67 1.14 20.98 6.42
N LEU A 68 -0.11 20.60 6.23
CA LEU A 68 -0.53 19.23 5.87
C LEU A 68 -1.23 19.22 4.51
N PRO A 69 -1.28 18.06 3.83
CA PRO A 69 -2.16 17.89 2.67
C PRO A 69 -3.61 18.27 3.01
N GLU A 70 -4.28 18.97 2.10
CA GLU A 70 -5.67 19.38 2.28
C GLU A 70 -6.66 18.27 1.89
N PRO A 71 -7.80 18.13 2.60
CA PRO A 71 -8.90 17.27 2.17
C PRO A 71 -9.56 17.76 0.88
N ALA A 72 -10.54 17.00 0.40
CA ALA A 72 -11.36 17.42 -0.74
C ALA A 72 -12.18 18.69 -0.40
N LEU A 73 -12.05 19.68 -1.27
CA LEU A 73 -12.72 20.98 -1.18
C LEU A 73 -14.15 20.89 -1.72
N GLY A 74 -15.08 21.59 -1.07
CA GLY A 74 -16.44 21.78 -1.58
C GLY A 74 -17.30 20.52 -1.52
N ILE A 75 -17.10 19.67 -0.51
CA ILE A 75 -17.90 18.45 -0.33
C ILE A 75 -19.40 18.77 -0.16
N ASN A 76 -19.72 19.96 0.34
CA ASN A 76 -21.09 20.46 0.54
C ASN A 76 -21.84 20.71 -0.77
N PHE A 77 -21.16 21.09 -1.86
CA PHE A 77 -21.82 21.47 -3.12
C PHE A 77 -22.58 20.31 -3.77
N ALA A 78 -22.08 19.08 -3.63
CA ALA A 78 -22.73 17.90 -4.20
C ALA A 78 -23.81 17.30 -3.28
N ARG A 79 -23.97 17.79 -2.04
CA ARG A 79 -24.80 17.14 -1.01
C ARG A 79 -26.26 16.92 -1.45
N ASP A 80 -26.85 17.94 -2.06
CA ASP A 80 -28.27 17.93 -2.45
C ASP A 80 -28.47 17.50 -3.92
N GLY A 81 -27.38 17.36 -4.67
CA GLY A 81 -27.38 16.96 -6.09
C GLY A 81 -27.36 15.45 -6.32
N MET A 82 -27.29 14.62 -5.27
CA MET A 82 -27.24 13.15 -5.38
C MET A 82 -27.87 12.45 -4.18
N ASN A 83 -28.01 11.12 -4.26
CA ASN A 83 -28.50 10.33 -3.13
C ASN A 83 -27.57 10.49 -1.92
N ARG A 84 -28.15 10.66 -0.73
CA ARG A 84 -27.39 10.83 0.52
C ARG A 84 -26.34 9.73 0.73
N LYS A 85 -26.63 8.47 0.39
CA LYS A 85 -25.67 7.36 0.51
C LYS A 85 -24.51 7.46 -0.48
N ASP A 86 -24.78 7.92 -1.69
CA ASP A 86 -23.76 8.12 -2.72
C ASP A 86 -22.85 9.29 -2.35
N TRP A 87 -23.43 10.36 -1.81
CA TRP A 87 -22.67 11.49 -1.29
C TRP A 87 -21.76 11.09 -0.11
N LEU A 88 -22.29 10.36 0.88
CA LEU A 88 -21.47 9.84 1.98
C LEU A 88 -20.35 8.92 1.49
N SER A 89 -20.63 8.09 0.48
CA SER A 89 -19.63 7.22 -0.14
C SER A 89 -18.54 8.01 -0.86
N LEU A 90 -18.91 9.09 -1.56
CA LEU A 90 -17.97 10.01 -2.20
C LEU A 90 -17.05 10.67 -1.17
N VAL A 91 -17.63 11.22 -0.09
CA VAL A 91 -16.87 11.84 1.00
C VAL A 91 -15.94 10.83 1.67
N ALA A 92 -16.40 9.59 1.86
CA ALA A 92 -15.59 8.51 2.43
C ALA A 92 -14.34 8.19 1.57
N VAL A 93 -14.49 8.06 0.25
CA VAL A 93 -13.36 7.79 -0.65
C VAL A 93 -12.34 8.94 -0.62
N HIS A 94 -12.80 10.18 -0.65
CA HIS A 94 -11.91 11.33 -0.54
C HIS A 94 -11.19 11.41 0.82
N SER A 95 -11.90 11.03 1.89
CA SER A 95 -11.33 10.95 3.24
C SER A 95 -10.26 9.86 3.35
N ASP A 96 -10.48 8.68 2.76
CA ASP A 96 -9.50 7.59 2.71
C ASP A 96 -8.20 8.04 2.01
N CYS A 97 -8.33 8.71 0.86
CA CYS A 97 -7.19 9.27 0.13
C CYS A 97 -6.44 10.34 0.94
N TRP A 98 -7.17 11.23 1.61
CA TRP A 98 -6.59 12.27 2.45
C TRP A 98 -5.79 11.69 3.61
N LEU A 99 -6.35 10.70 4.33
CA LEU A 99 -5.65 10.04 5.43
C LEU A 99 -4.34 9.38 4.99
N LEU A 100 -4.36 8.71 3.82
CA LEU A 100 -3.14 8.12 3.27
C LEU A 100 -2.10 9.20 2.92
N SER A 101 -2.54 10.31 2.34
CA SER A 101 -1.69 11.46 2.04
C SER A 101 -1.03 12.03 3.30
N VAL A 102 -1.80 12.27 4.36
CA VAL A 102 -1.29 12.77 5.66
C VAL A 102 -0.31 11.78 6.29
N ALA A 103 -0.63 10.49 6.31
CA ALA A 103 0.25 9.47 6.88
C ALA A 103 1.61 9.42 6.16
N PHE A 104 1.60 9.47 4.82
CA PHE A 104 2.83 9.44 4.04
C PHE A 104 3.56 10.78 3.95
N TYR A 105 2.87 11.89 4.22
CA TYR A 105 3.49 13.19 4.45
C TYR A 105 4.36 13.16 5.72
N PHE A 106 3.82 12.73 6.85
CA PHE A 106 4.63 12.49 8.06
C PHE A 106 5.70 11.40 7.83
N GLY A 107 5.35 10.40 7.02
CA GLY A 107 6.22 9.30 6.64
C GLY A 107 7.32 9.64 5.63
N ALA A 108 7.49 10.90 5.20
CA ALA A 108 8.41 11.27 4.13
C ALA A 108 9.88 10.84 4.38
N ARG A 109 10.28 10.75 5.65
CA ARG A 109 11.64 10.33 6.05
C ARG A 109 11.77 8.84 6.38
N LEU A 110 10.66 8.09 6.34
CA LEU A 110 10.69 6.64 6.55
C LEU A 110 11.41 5.96 5.40
N ASN A 111 12.18 4.92 5.71
CA ASN A 111 12.78 4.06 4.70
C ASN A 111 11.74 3.15 4.03
N ARG A 112 12.15 2.41 2.98
CA ARG A 112 11.25 1.54 2.21
C ARG A 112 10.50 0.51 3.08
N ASN A 113 11.19 -0.13 4.02
CA ASN A 113 10.59 -1.16 4.87
C ASN A 113 9.62 -0.56 5.89
N GLU A 114 9.93 0.61 6.42
CA GLU A 114 9.06 1.36 7.32
C GLU A 114 7.78 1.82 6.62
N ARG A 115 7.87 2.34 5.39
CA ARG A 115 6.71 2.68 4.56
C ARG A 115 5.83 1.46 4.26
N LYS A 116 6.45 0.31 3.94
CA LYS A 116 5.73 -0.96 3.75
C LYS A 116 5.00 -1.38 5.03
N ARG A 117 5.66 -1.28 6.18
CA ARG A 117 5.07 -1.62 7.49
C ARG A 117 3.91 -0.68 7.84
N LEU A 118 4.07 0.63 7.64
CA LEU A 118 3.00 1.60 7.83
C LEU A 118 1.78 1.29 6.97
N PHE A 119 1.99 1.05 5.67
CA PHE A 119 0.91 0.69 4.76
C PHE A 119 0.20 -0.60 5.18
N SER A 120 0.94 -1.63 5.61
CA SER A 120 0.35 -2.87 6.11
C SER A 120 -0.58 -2.61 7.30
N MET A 121 -0.15 -1.79 8.27
CA MET A 121 -0.95 -1.46 9.44
C MET A 121 -2.21 -0.67 9.06
N ILE A 122 -2.08 0.29 8.13
CA ILE A 122 -3.23 1.04 7.58
C ILE A 122 -4.22 0.08 6.90
N ASN A 123 -3.72 -0.85 6.08
CA ASN A 123 -4.53 -1.76 5.28
C ASN A 123 -5.16 -2.91 6.09
N ASP A 124 -4.74 -3.12 7.35
CA ASP A 124 -5.39 -4.05 8.29
C ASP A 124 -6.74 -3.48 8.81
N LEU A 125 -7.01 -2.19 8.62
CA LEU A 125 -8.27 -1.54 8.95
C LEU A 125 -9.20 -1.52 7.72
N PRO A 126 -10.54 -1.59 7.91
CA PRO A 126 -11.46 -1.30 6.83
C PRO A 126 -11.33 0.16 6.41
N THR A 127 -11.43 0.41 5.10
CA THR A 127 -11.52 1.79 4.61
C THR A 127 -12.79 2.44 5.11
N ILE A 128 -12.81 3.77 5.20
CA ILE A 128 -14.02 4.50 5.60
C ILE A 128 -15.14 4.19 4.60
N PHE A 129 -14.82 4.09 3.31
CA PHE A 129 -15.78 3.67 2.29
C PHE A 129 -16.36 2.27 2.56
N GLU A 130 -15.54 1.28 2.93
CA GLU A 130 -16.03 -0.06 3.29
C GLU A 130 -16.98 -0.01 4.48
N VAL A 131 -16.66 0.78 5.50
CA VAL A 131 -17.51 0.97 6.69
C VAL A 131 -18.84 1.62 6.32
N VAL A 132 -18.81 2.74 5.57
CA VAL A 132 -20.00 3.51 5.17
C VAL A 132 -20.91 2.72 4.24
N THR A 133 -20.34 1.91 3.33
CA THR A 133 -21.11 1.11 2.38
C THR A 133 -21.49 -0.28 2.90
N GLY A 134 -20.94 -0.70 4.04
CA GLY A 134 -21.11 -2.06 4.58
C GLY A 134 -20.47 -3.16 3.74
N ARG A 135 -19.52 -2.82 2.85
CA ARG A 135 -18.76 -3.82 2.09
C ARG A 135 -17.78 -4.52 3.02
N LYS A 136 -17.86 -5.85 3.10
CA LYS A 136 -16.93 -6.65 3.89
C LYS A 136 -15.61 -6.83 3.15
N GLN A 137 -14.50 -6.77 3.88
CA GLN A 137 -13.19 -7.13 3.33
C GLN A 137 -13.18 -8.59 2.86
N VAL A 138 -12.72 -8.78 1.62
CA VAL A 138 -12.39 -10.11 1.10
C VAL A 138 -11.07 -10.52 1.76
N LYS A 139 -11.16 -11.26 2.87
CA LYS A 139 -9.99 -11.71 3.63
C LYS A 139 -9.19 -12.74 2.83
N ASP A 140 -8.03 -12.35 2.31
CA ASP A 140 -7.02 -13.32 1.86
C ASP A 140 -6.43 -14.05 3.07
N LYS A 141 -6.45 -15.38 3.06
CA LYS A 141 -5.99 -16.25 4.16
C LYS A 141 -4.44 -16.26 4.24
N PRO A 142 -3.80 -15.84 5.35
CA PRO A 142 -2.36 -16.02 5.51
C PRO A 142 -2.05 -17.34 6.25
N THR A 143 -1.11 -18.15 5.75
CA THR A 143 -0.60 -19.33 6.47
C THR A 143 0.88 -19.16 6.86
N VAL A 144 1.04 -18.76 8.12
CA VAL A 144 2.06 -19.07 9.15
C VAL A 144 3.47 -19.52 8.76
N GLU A 145 4.45 -18.81 9.35
CA GLU A 145 5.88 -19.06 9.40
C GLU A 145 6.28 -20.18 10.37
N SER A 146 7.38 -20.87 10.06
CA SER A 146 8.36 -21.54 10.96
C SER A 146 9.30 -22.36 10.06
N GLY A 147 10.62 -22.39 10.18
CA GLY A 147 11.56 -21.91 11.17
C GLY A 147 12.86 -22.70 10.95
N SER A 148 13.97 -21.97 10.88
CA SER A 148 15.30 -22.38 11.38
C SER A 148 16.12 -23.50 10.71
N LYS A 149 17.40 -23.12 10.48
CA LYS A 149 18.64 -23.93 10.54
C LYS A 149 18.87 -24.93 9.39
N SER A 150 20.07 -25.15 8.87
CA SER A 150 21.40 -24.60 9.08
C SER A 150 22.36 -25.36 8.16
N ARG A 151 23.54 -24.76 7.93
CA ARG A 151 24.85 -25.40 7.69
C ARG A 151 25.24 -25.80 6.26
N ASN A 152 26.29 -25.10 5.82
CA ASN A 152 27.60 -25.57 5.32
C ASN A 152 27.55 -26.58 4.16
N SER A 153 28.31 -26.39 3.09
CA SER A 153 29.76 -26.31 3.15
C SER A 153 30.33 -26.07 1.74
N THR A 154 31.40 -25.27 1.64
CA THR A 154 32.59 -25.43 0.78
C THR A 154 32.39 -25.87 -0.68
N LYS A 155 33.00 -25.25 -1.70
CA LYS A 155 34.42 -24.87 -1.80
C LYS A 155 34.63 -24.35 -3.23
N ARG A 156 35.40 -23.26 -3.37
CA ARG A 156 36.53 -23.08 -4.32
C ARG A 156 36.22 -23.27 -5.83
N SER A 157 36.63 -22.40 -6.74
CA SER A 157 37.70 -21.41 -6.72
C SER A 157 37.89 -20.86 -8.14
N LEU A 158 38.52 -19.67 -8.23
CA LEU A 158 39.38 -19.16 -9.31
C LEU A 158 38.69 -18.74 -10.61
N ASP A 159 39.12 -17.72 -11.35
CA ASP A 159 39.87 -16.47 -11.15
C ASP A 159 39.86 -15.83 -12.55
N GLY A 160 39.97 -14.51 -12.68
CA GLY A 160 40.33 -13.89 -13.98
C GLY A 160 39.45 -12.74 -14.48
N GLN A 161 39.67 -11.56 -13.92
CA GLN A 161 39.69 -10.28 -14.66
C GLN A 161 40.92 -10.26 -15.61
N PRO A 162 41.11 -9.31 -16.58
CA PRO A 162 40.59 -7.93 -16.62
C PRO A 162 40.22 -7.31 -18.01
N ARG A 163 39.46 -6.20 -17.93
CA ARG A 163 39.52 -4.91 -18.68
C ARG A 163 39.73 -4.88 -20.20
N ASN A 164 38.84 -4.16 -20.90
CA ASN A 164 39.20 -2.86 -21.53
C ASN A 164 37.97 -2.08 -22.04
N ASN A 165 38.05 -0.76 -21.83
CA ASN A 165 37.08 0.25 -22.23
C ASN A 165 37.60 1.00 -23.47
N PRO A 166 36.73 1.42 -24.40
CA PRO A 166 36.82 2.81 -24.86
C PRO A 166 35.45 3.51 -24.89
N LYS A 167 35.46 4.78 -24.47
CA LYS A 167 34.32 5.71 -24.54
C LYS A 167 34.15 6.25 -25.96
N ILE A 168 32.92 6.25 -26.49
CA ILE A 168 32.43 7.25 -27.46
C ILE A 168 31.00 7.60 -27.06
N ALA A 169 30.70 8.90 -27.05
CA ALA A 169 29.44 9.52 -26.68
C ALA A 169 28.40 9.39 -27.79
N ASP A 170 27.14 9.14 -27.43
CA ASP A 170 25.99 9.83 -28.03
C ASP A 170 24.75 9.69 -27.14
N ASN A 171 23.91 10.71 -27.18
CA ASN A 171 22.68 10.88 -26.42
C ASN A 171 21.65 9.79 -26.72
N SER A 172 21.12 9.17 -25.67
CA SER A 172 19.73 8.70 -25.66
C SER A 172 19.18 8.80 -24.25
N TYR A 173 18.01 9.42 -24.15
CA TYR A 173 17.20 9.51 -22.94
C TYR A 173 17.07 8.13 -22.31
N LYS A 174 17.68 7.93 -21.14
CA LYS A 174 17.38 6.78 -20.30
C LYS A 174 16.09 7.12 -19.57
N GLU A 175 14.99 6.61 -20.10
CA GLU A 175 13.83 6.30 -19.29
C GLU A 175 14.32 5.42 -18.13
N ASP A 176 14.17 5.92 -16.91
CA ASP A 176 14.40 5.15 -15.70
C ASP A 176 13.32 4.06 -15.59
N GLU A 177 13.44 3.01 -16.42
CA GLU A 177 12.82 1.70 -16.22
C GLU A 177 13.52 0.99 -15.06
N GLU A 178 13.35 1.48 -13.83
CA GLU A 178 13.70 0.69 -12.64
C GLU A 178 12.54 0.68 -11.65
N GLU A 179 11.39 0.24 -12.14
CA GLU A 179 10.27 -0.27 -11.34
C GLU A 179 10.39 -1.79 -11.09
N GLN A 180 11.61 -2.34 -11.06
CA GLN A 180 11.89 -3.77 -10.80
C GLN A 180 12.44 -4.00 -9.39
N GLY A 181 11.62 -3.69 -8.39
CA GLY A 181 11.99 -3.80 -6.98
C GLY A 181 11.33 -4.96 -6.24
N ASP A 182 11.97 -6.14 -6.29
CA ASP A 182 11.90 -7.27 -5.33
C ASP A 182 10.88 -8.42 -5.55
N THR A 183 10.87 -9.05 -6.73
CA THR A 183 10.32 -10.41 -6.85
C THR A 183 11.34 -11.43 -6.32
N PHE A 184 11.05 -12.13 -5.22
CA PHE A 184 11.93 -13.17 -4.66
C PHE A 184 11.42 -14.58 -4.96
N CYS A 185 12.36 -15.49 -5.24
CA CYS A 185 12.04 -16.89 -5.45
C CYS A 185 11.55 -17.56 -4.15
N GLY A 186 10.35 -18.13 -4.17
CA GLY A 186 9.73 -18.78 -3.01
C GLY A 186 10.41 -20.07 -2.51
N ILE A 187 11.51 -20.50 -3.14
CA ILE A 187 12.34 -21.65 -2.70
C ILE A 187 13.71 -21.20 -2.19
N CYS A 188 14.46 -20.38 -2.93
CA CYS A 188 15.83 -20.02 -2.54
C CYS A 188 15.96 -18.61 -1.94
N GLY A 189 14.91 -17.79 -1.99
CA GLY A 189 14.95 -16.40 -1.53
C GLY A 189 15.81 -15.46 -2.39
N GLY A 190 16.35 -15.95 -3.51
CA GLY A 190 17.09 -15.11 -4.47
C GLY A 190 16.16 -14.10 -5.14
N GLY A 191 16.67 -12.88 -5.34
CA GLY A 191 15.95 -11.80 -6.02
C GLY A 191 15.82 -12.03 -7.52
N TYR A 192 14.94 -11.24 -8.13
CA TYR A 192 14.68 -11.27 -9.56
C TYR A 192 15.95 -11.00 -10.38
N ASN A 193 16.12 -11.78 -11.44
CA ASN A 193 17.13 -11.59 -12.46
C ASN A 193 16.48 -11.92 -13.81
N SER A 194 16.50 -10.97 -14.75
CA SER A 194 15.93 -11.09 -16.10
C SER A 194 16.58 -12.19 -16.96
N ASP A 195 17.83 -12.56 -16.64
CA ASP A 195 18.56 -13.60 -17.37
C ASP A 195 18.18 -15.02 -16.95
N GLU A 196 17.40 -15.17 -15.87
CA GLU A 196 16.94 -16.46 -15.38
C GLU A 196 15.49 -16.73 -15.78
N PHE A 197 15.15 -18.00 -16.02
CA PHE A 197 13.76 -18.37 -16.26
C PHE A 197 12.97 -18.44 -14.95
N TRP A 198 11.80 -17.81 -14.93
CA TRP A 198 10.87 -17.80 -13.80
C TRP A 198 9.49 -18.33 -14.17
N ILE A 199 8.79 -18.89 -13.18
CA ILE A 199 7.41 -19.35 -13.32
C ILE A 199 6.60 -18.97 -12.06
N GLY A 200 5.39 -18.46 -12.26
CA GLY A 200 4.43 -18.12 -11.22
C GLY A 200 3.49 -19.29 -10.90
N CYS A 201 3.22 -19.54 -9.62
CA CYS A 201 2.29 -20.57 -9.16
C CYS A 201 0.84 -20.07 -9.14
N ASP A 202 -0.08 -20.75 -9.83
CA ASP A 202 -1.50 -20.33 -9.91
C ASP A 202 -2.25 -20.44 -8.57
N ASN A 203 -1.75 -21.25 -7.63
CA ASN A 203 -2.42 -21.44 -6.33
C ASN A 203 -1.96 -20.45 -5.25
N CYS A 204 -0.70 -20.01 -5.27
CA CYS A 204 -0.16 -19.17 -4.19
C CYS A 204 0.46 -17.87 -4.69
N GLU A 205 0.41 -17.63 -6.00
CA GLU A 205 0.83 -16.40 -6.68
C GLU A 205 2.30 -16.00 -6.45
N ARG A 206 3.11 -16.93 -5.91
CA ARG A 206 4.54 -16.74 -5.71
C ARG A 206 5.31 -17.11 -6.97
N TRP A 207 6.43 -16.42 -7.17
CA TRP A 207 7.36 -16.63 -8.26
C TRP A 207 8.51 -17.55 -7.86
N TYR A 208 9.01 -18.33 -8.82
CA TYR A 208 10.09 -19.28 -8.61
C TYR A 208 11.03 -19.30 -9.81
N HIS A 209 12.34 -19.39 -9.57
CA HIS A 209 13.25 -19.80 -10.64
C HIS A 209 12.85 -21.18 -11.14
N GLY A 210 12.80 -21.40 -12.45
CA GLY A 210 12.48 -22.70 -13.03
C GLY A 210 13.42 -23.80 -12.54
N LYS A 211 14.71 -23.49 -12.33
CA LYS A 211 15.70 -24.41 -11.71
C LYS A 211 15.31 -24.83 -10.29
N CYS A 212 14.76 -23.92 -9.48
CA CYS A 212 14.35 -24.20 -8.11
C CYS A 212 13.14 -25.14 -8.05
N VAL A 213 12.26 -25.10 -9.05
CA VAL A 213 11.06 -25.95 -9.14
C VAL A 213 11.17 -27.08 -10.18
N LYS A 214 12.35 -27.26 -10.80
CA LYS A 214 12.62 -28.26 -11.83
C LYS A 214 11.66 -28.18 -13.04
N ILE A 215 11.37 -26.96 -13.48
CA ILE A 215 10.61 -26.67 -14.69
C ILE A 215 11.51 -25.90 -15.66
N THR A 216 11.56 -26.36 -16.91
CA THR A 216 12.25 -25.68 -18.01
C THR A 216 11.25 -24.79 -18.76
N PRO A 217 11.71 -23.76 -19.50
CA PRO A 217 10.83 -22.93 -20.34
C PRO A 217 9.94 -23.77 -21.26
N ALA A 218 10.53 -24.72 -22.00
CA ALA A 218 9.80 -25.62 -22.90
C ALA A 218 8.72 -26.45 -22.17
N LYS A 219 8.96 -26.85 -20.91
CA LYS A 219 7.96 -27.55 -20.11
C LYS A 219 6.86 -26.61 -19.65
N ALA A 220 7.18 -25.34 -19.33
CA ALA A 220 6.22 -24.34 -18.90
C ALA A 220 5.22 -23.98 -20.00
N GLU A 221 5.64 -23.91 -21.26
CA GLU A 221 4.77 -23.68 -22.41
C GLU A 221 3.63 -24.72 -22.53
N MET A 222 3.86 -25.94 -22.04
CA MET A 222 2.87 -27.02 -22.07
C MET A 222 1.98 -27.06 -20.81
N ILE A 223 2.24 -26.22 -19.81
CA ILE A 223 1.51 -26.23 -18.54
C ILE A 223 0.39 -25.18 -18.61
N LYS A 224 -0.87 -25.65 -18.60
CA LYS A 224 -2.04 -24.76 -18.50
C LYS A 224 -2.23 -24.16 -17.10
N PHE A 225 -1.95 -24.96 -16.07
CA PHE A 225 -2.03 -24.56 -14.66
C PHE A 225 -0.85 -25.15 -13.90
N TYR A 226 0.03 -24.28 -13.42
CA TYR A 226 1.22 -24.62 -12.66
C TYR A 226 0.99 -24.47 -11.15
N ASN A 227 1.03 -25.60 -10.45
CA ASN A 227 1.10 -25.64 -8.99
C ASN A 227 2.54 -25.90 -8.54
N CYS A 228 3.09 -25.04 -7.67
CA CYS A 228 4.44 -25.22 -7.13
C CYS A 228 4.54 -26.47 -6.22
N PRO A 229 5.75 -26.97 -5.94
CA PRO A 229 5.94 -28.16 -5.10
C PRO A 229 5.34 -28.04 -3.68
N LEU A 230 5.24 -26.82 -3.13
CA LEU A 230 4.62 -26.59 -1.83
C LEU A 230 3.10 -26.75 -1.90
N CYS A 231 2.45 -26.21 -2.94
CA CYS A 231 1.01 -26.36 -3.15
C CYS A 231 0.64 -27.79 -3.52
N GLN A 232 1.45 -28.47 -4.34
CA GLN A 232 1.21 -29.88 -4.70
C GLN A 232 1.23 -30.82 -3.48
N LYS A 233 2.04 -30.53 -2.45
CA LYS A 233 2.08 -31.31 -1.21
C LYS A 233 0.85 -31.09 -0.33
N LYS A 234 0.27 -29.88 -0.33
CA LYS A 234 -0.92 -29.53 0.45
C LYS A 234 -2.20 -30.22 -0.03
N VAL A 235 -2.26 -30.63 -1.31
CA VAL A 235 -3.42 -31.33 -1.90
C VAL A 235 -3.42 -32.84 -1.61
N ARG A 236 -2.30 -33.39 -1.13
CA ARG A 236 -2.14 -34.83 -0.85
C ARG A 236 -2.23 -35.20 0.64
N GLN A 237 -2.64 -34.25 1.47
CA GLN A 237 -2.97 -34.43 2.90
C GLN A 237 -4.45 -34.20 3.10
#